data_AF-A0A971IFN5-F1
#
_entry.id   AF-A0A971IFN5-F1
#
_cell.length_a   1.000
_cell.length_b   1.000
_cell.length_c   1.000
_cell.angle_alpha   90.00
_cell.angle_beta   90.00
_cell.angle_gamma   90.00
#
_symmetry.space_group_name_H-M   'P 1'
#
loop_
_entity.id
_entity.type
_entity.pdbx_description
1 polymer ?
#
loop_
_entity_poly.entity_id
_entity_poly.type
_entity_poly.pdbx_seq_one_letter_code
_entity_poly.pdbx_strand_id
1 'polypeptide(L)'
;MSGITGLLVTVRSGRQGMEMMKGKFSDAYLEEIASLRINADDLAELALSEGDHARIVSPFGEVVVTCHAGDVPRGLFFLPLGPVANQLFSGAHTDGTGVPRWKRQPVTIEPADGPGPEPSSRASQRG
;
A
#
# COMPACT_ATOMS: atom_id res chain seq x y z
N MET A 1 6.86 1.41 19.74
CA MET A 1 5.99 0.56 18.90
C MET A 1 6.92 -0.20 17.97
N SER A 2 6.90 -1.52 18.00
CA SER A 2 7.77 -2.36 17.19
C SER A 2 7.16 -2.51 15.80
N GLY A 3 7.82 -1.96 14.79
CA GLY A 3 7.50 -2.24 13.39
C GLY A 3 8.28 -3.46 12.89
N ILE A 4 7.80 -4.06 11.80
CA ILE A 4 8.50 -5.14 11.10
C ILE A 4 9.05 -4.62 9.77
N THR A 5 10.18 -5.15 9.32
CA THR A 5 10.78 -4.79 8.03
C THR A 5 10.60 -5.93 7.04
N GLY A 6 10.31 -5.58 5.79
CA GLY A 6 10.15 -6.55 4.73
C GLY A 6 10.21 -5.93 3.35
N LEU A 7 9.75 -6.68 2.36
CA LEU A 7 9.70 -6.26 0.97
C LEU A 7 8.26 -6.04 0.54
N LEU A 8 7.96 -4.83 0.08
CA LEU A 8 6.71 -4.50 -0.58
C LEU A 8 6.79 -4.86 -2.06
N VAL A 9 5.83 -5.67 -2.52
CA VAL A 9 5.64 -6.07 -3.91
C VAL A 9 4.36 -5.44 -4.42
N THR A 10 4.46 -4.64 -5.50
CA THR A 10 3.26 -4.15 -6.18
C THR A 10 2.71 -5.22 -7.11
N VAL A 11 1.40 -5.41 -7.07
CA VAL A 11 0.70 -6.38 -7.93
C VAL A 11 -0.37 -5.70 -8.76
N ARG A 12 -0.68 -6.27 -9.93
CA ARG A 12 -1.92 -5.94 -10.65
C ARG A 12 -2.97 -6.95 -10.22
N SER A 13 -4.03 -6.49 -9.55
CA SER A 13 -5.16 -7.35 -9.21
C SER A 13 -6.21 -7.29 -10.33
N GLY A 14 -6.88 -8.41 -10.62
CA GLY A 14 -7.98 -8.43 -11.58
C GLY A 14 -9.13 -7.50 -11.15
N ARG A 15 -9.34 -7.38 -9.84
CA ARG A 15 -10.34 -6.49 -9.23
C ARG A 15 -9.99 -5.02 -9.41
N GLN A 16 -8.72 -4.63 -9.23
CA GLN A 16 -8.21 -3.31 -9.59
C GLN A 16 -8.53 -2.98 -11.06
N GLY A 17 -8.22 -3.89 -11.98
CA GLY A 17 -8.49 -3.70 -13.41
C GLY A 17 -9.98 -3.49 -13.73
N MET A 18 -10.87 -4.25 -13.07
CA MET A 18 -12.32 -4.10 -13.24
C MET A 18 -12.85 -2.79 -12.63
N GLU A 19 -12.41 -2.41 -11.44
CA GLU A 19 -12.86 -1.19 -10.77
C GLU A 19 -12.34 0.07 -11.49
N MET A 20 -11.11 0.03 -12.04
CA MET A 20 -10.60 1.10 -12.91
C MET A 20 -11.50 1.35 -14.13
N MET A 21 -12.16 0.33 -14.67
CA MET A 21 -13.10 0.46 -15.80
C MET A 21 -14.43 1.10 -15.38
N LYS A 22 -14.85 0.90 -14.12
CA LYS A 22 -16.07 1.51 -13.55
C LYS A 22 -15.84 2.95 -13.12
N GLY A 23 -14.63 3.27 -12.66
CA GLY A 23 -14.19 4.63 -12.36
C GLY A 23 -12.94 4.64 -11.48
N LYS A 24 -11.89 5.34 -11.91
CA LYS A 24 -10.58 5.43 -11.21
C LYS A 24 -10.62 6.15 -9.84
N PHE A 25 -11.79 6.60 -9.42
CA PHE A 25 -12.03 7.33 -8.18
C PHE A 25 -13.24 6.78 -7.41
N SER A 26 -13.72 5.58 -7.75
CA SER A 26 -14.75 4.93 -6.94
C SER A 26 -14.16 4.53 -5.59
N ASP A 27 -14.99 4.56 -4.53
CA ASP A 27 -14.58 4.13 -3.19
C ASP A 27 -14.07 2.69 -3.21
N ALA A 28 -14.71 1.82 -3.99
CA ALA A 28 -14.29 0.43 -4.18
C ALA A 28 -12.89 0.30 -4.84
N TYR A 29 -12.52 1.20 -5.76
CA TYR A 29 -11.18 1.21 -6.33
C TYR A 29 -10.15 1.68 -5.28
N LEU A 30 -10.48 2.74 -4.54
CA LEU A 30 -9.59 3.31 -3.51
C LEU A 30 -9.35 2.31 -2.36
N GLU A 31 -10.38 1.62 -1.90
CA GLU A 31 -10.31 0.57 -0.89
C GLU A 31 -9.42 -0.59 -1.37
N GLU A 32 -9.61 -1.06 -2.61
CA GLU A 32 -8.80 -2.13 -3.20
C GLU A 32 -7.32 -1.74 -3.27
N ILE A 33 -6.97 -0.54 -3.77
CA ILE A 33 -5.56 -0.13 -3.87
C ILE A 33 -4.91 0.24 -2.52
N ALA A 34 -5.72 0.38 -1.47
CA ALA A 34 -5.28 0.59 -0.09
C ALA A 34 -5.36 -0.70 0.75
N SER A 35 -5.56 -1.86 0.12
CA SER A 35 -5.62 -3.16 0.80
C SER A 35 -4.26 -3.86 0.74
N LEU A 36 -3.60 -4.00 1.89
CA LEU A 36 -2.32 -4.70 2.03
C LEU A 36 -2.54 -6.18 2.35
N ARG A 37 -2.00 -7.06 1.52
CA ARG A 37 -1.93 -8.49 1.81
C ARG A 37 -0.64 -8.80 2.58
N ILE A 38 -0.79 -9.36 3.77
CA ILE A 38 0.31 -9.62 4.72
C ILE A 38 0.14 -11.00 5.35
N ASN A 39 1.25 -11.63 5.77
CA ASN A 39 1.21 -12.92 6.45
C ASN A 39 0.50 -12.81 7.81
N ALA A 40 -0.24 -13.84 8.21
CA ALA A 40 -0.98 -13.84 9.47
C ALA A 40 -0.07 -13.74 10.72
N ASP A 41 1.12 -14.34 10.68
CA ASP A 41 2.06 -14.25 11.80
C ASP A 41 2.68 -12.85 11.90
N ASP A 42 2.92 -12.20 10.77
CA ASP A 42 3.44 -10.83 10.73
C ASP A 42 2.39 -9.83 11.26
N LEU A 43 1.10 -10.06 10.98
CA LEU A 43 0.00 -9.34 11.62
C LEU A 43 -0.02 -9.53 13.14
N ALA A 44 0.10 -10.78 13.59
CA ALA A 44 0.13 -11.10 15.00
C ALA A 44 1.34 -10.46 15.71
N GLU A 45 2.50 -10.41 15.06
CA GLU A 45 3.70 -9.74 15.57
C GLU A 45 3.50 -8.22 15.71
N LEU A 46 2.73 -7.62 14.80
CA LEU A 46 2.32 -6.22 14.86
C LEU A 46 1.15 -5.97 15.83
N ALA A 47 0.58 -7.02 16.44
CA ALA A 47 -0.64 -6.97 17.22
C ALA A 47 -1.86 -6.39 16.45
N LEU A 48 -1.94 -6.70 15.15
CA LEU A 48 -3.01 -6.30 14.25
C LEU A 48 -3.90 -7.50 13.87
N SER A 49 -5.17 -7.22 13.62
CA SER A 49 -6.17 -8.16 13.11
C SER A 49 -6.55 -7.86 11.66
N GLU A 50 -7.31 -8.77 11.03
CA GLU A 50 -7.93 -8.54 9.73
C GLU A 50 -8.78 -7.26 9.76
N GLY A 51 -8.54 -6.33 8.83
CA GLY A 51 -9.23 -5.04 8.75
C GLY A 51 -8.60 -3.92 9.59
N ASP A 52 -7.64 -4.23 10.47
CA ASP A 52 -6.88 -3.20 11.16
C ASP A 52 -5.92 -2.49 10.20
N HIS A 53 -5.39 -1.38 10.66
CA HIS A 53 -4.67 -0.44 9.81
C HIS A 53 -3.18 -0.44 10.15
N ALA A 54 -2.37 -0.33 9.11
CA ALA A 54 -0.93 -0.21 9.26
C ALA A 54 -0.39 0.93 8.40
N ARG A 55 0.66 1.59 8.91
CA ARG A 55 1.47 2.53 8.15
C ARG A 55 2.63 1.78 7.50
N ILE A 56 2.74 1.91 6.18
CA ILE A 56 3.90 1.49 5.40
C ILE A 56 4.83 2.68 5.26
N VAL A 57 6.10 2.51 5.65
CA VAL A 57 7.13 3.56 5.56
C VAL A 57 8.23 3.10 4.61
N SER A 58 8.60 3.98 3.70
CA SER A 58 9.73 3.83 2.77
C SER A 58 10.63 5.07 2.82
N PRO A 59 11.84 5.04 2.26
CA PRO A 59 12.67 6.24 2.10
C PRO A 59 12.03 7.37 1.26
N PHE A 60 10.96 7.07 0.51
CA PHE A 60 10.34 7.99 -0.44
C PHE A 60 9.03 8.59 0.06
N GLY A 61 8.43 7.98 1.08
CA GLY A 61 7.13 8.37 1.60
C GLY A 61 6.51 7.28 2.47
N GLU A 62 5.33 7.58 2.98
CA GLU A 62 4.54 6.70 3.83
C GLU A 62 3.06 6.72 3.41
N VAL A 63 2.37 5.60 3.65
CA VAL A 63 0.92 5.50 3.47
C VAL A 63 0.31 4.65 4.57
N VAL A 64 -0.96 4.88 4.88
CA VAL A 64 -1.73 3.99 5.75
C VAL A 64 -2.68 3.18 4.89
N VAL A 65 -2.79 1.89 5.21
CA VAL A 65 -3.51 0.88 4.45
C VAL A 65 -4.29 -0.03 5.39
N THR A 66 -5.34 -0.66 4.87
CA THR A 66 -6.09 -1.71 5.56
C THR A 66 -5.37 -3.03 5.36
N CYS A 67 -5.15 -3.79 6.44
CA CYS A 67 -4.44 -5.05 6.37
C CYS A 67 -5.39 -6.24 6.24
N HIS A 68 -5.00 -7.17 5.36
CA HIS A 68 -5.69 -8.42 5.13
C HIS A 68 -4.70 -9.58 5.20
N ALA A 69 -4.96 -10.55 6.06
CA ALA A 69 -4.20 -11.78 6.18
C ALA A 69 -4.27 -12.57 4.87
N GLY A 70 -3.13 -12.97 4.33
CA GLY A 70 -3.05 -13.74 3.10
C GLY A 70 -2.10 -14.91 3.19
N ASP A 71 -2.24 -15.82 2.23
CA ASP A 71 -1.26 -16.87 1.96
C ASP A 71 -0.06 -16.25 1.23
N VAL A 72 0.78 -15.56 2.00
CA VAL A 72 1.98 -14.88 1.54
C VAL A 72 3.14 -15.21 2.48
N PRO A 73 4.39 -15.32 2.00
CA PRO A 73 5.55 -15.53 2.85
C PRO A 73 5.73 -14.40 3.87
N ARG A 74 6.25 -14.74 5.06
CA ARG A 74 6.63 -13.73 6.07
C ARG A 74 7.66 -12.74 5.53
N GLY A 75 7.52 -11.47 5.91
CA GLY A 75 8.35 -10.37 5.44
C GLY A 75 8.10 -9.97 3.98
N LEU A 76 7.05 -10.49 3.34
CA LEU A 76 6.64 -10.12 1.98
C LEU A 76 5.21 -9.57 2.00
N PHE A 77 5.07 -8.33 1.53
CA PHE A 77 3.80 -7.60 1.57
C PHE A 77 3.34 -7.29 0.15
N PHE A 78 2.06 -7.46 -0.15
CA PHE A 78 1.54 -7.21 -1.49
C PHE A 78 0.50 -6.09 -1.45
N LEU A 79 0.74 -5.04 -2.23
CA LEU A 79 -0.17 -3.90 -2.35
C LEU A 79 -0.53 -3.72 -3.83
N PRO A 80 -1.81 -3.55 -4.18
CA PRO A 80 -2.15 -3.31 -5.57
C PRO A 80 -1.53 -2.03 -6.12
N LEU A 81 -1.14 -2.07 -7.39
CA LEU A 81 -0.57 -0.92 -8.08
C LEU A 81 -1.60 0.21 -8.14
N GLY A 82 -1.22 1.41 -7.74
CA GLY A 82 -2.11 2.57 -7.79
C GLY A 82 -1.48 3.80 -7.15
N PRO A 83 -2.22 4.92 -7.12
CA PRO A 83 -1.78 6.17 -6.49
C PRO A 83 -1.31 6.00 -5.04
N VAL A 84 -1.90 5.08 -4.27
CA VAL A 84 -1.48 4.75 -2.90
C VAL A 84 -0.07 4.14 -2.92
N ALA A 85 0.12 3.03 -3.62
CA ALA A 85 1.43 2.39 -3.74
C ALA A 85 2.51 3.33 -4.28
N ASN A 86 2.18 4.17 -5.26
CA ASN A 86 3.13 5.09 -5.90
C ASN A 86 3.80 6.08 -4.93
N GLN A 87 3.19 6.38 -3.78
CA GLN A 87 3.79 7.25 -2.76
C GLN A 87 5.01 6.61 -2.08
N LEU A 88 5.14 5.29 -2.15
CA LEU A 88 6.23 4.52 -1.54
C LEU A 88 7.42 4.28 -2.49
N PHE A 89 7.34 4.74 -3.73
CA PHE A 89 8.39 4.52 -4.74
C PHE A 89 8.81 5.84 -5.36
N SER A 90 10.10 5.96 -5.67
CA SER A 90 10.57 7.06 -6.52
C SER A 90 10.41 6.71 -8.00
N GLY A 91 9.81 7.62 -8.77
CA GLY A 91 9.78 7.55 -10.24
C GLY A 91 11.14 7.79 -10.91
N ALA A 92 12.13 8.32 -10.16
CA ALA A 92 13.45 8.67 -10.66
C ALA A 92 14.54 7.63 -10.34
N HIS A 93 14.32 6.73 -9.38
CA HIS A 93 15.28 5.69 -9.00
C HIS A 93 15.13 4.45 -9.88
N THR A 94 15.96 4.39 -10.91
CA THR A 94 16.03 3.27 -11.87
C THR A 94 17.28 2.42 -11.72
N ASP A 95 18.16 2.73 -10.75
CA ASP A 95 19.50 2.14 -10.58
C ASP A 95 20.31 2.08 -11.88
N GLY A 96 20.14 3.07 -12.76
CA GLY A 96 20.82 3.12 -14.05
C GLY A 96 20.29 2.14 -15.10
N THR A 97 19.22 1.39 -14.81
CA THR A 97 18.60 0.43 -15.75
C THR A 97 17.56 1.07 -16.67
N GLY A 98 17.18 2.33 -16.41
CA GLY A 98 16.06 2.99 -17.08
C GLY A 98 14.68 2.47 -16.64
N VAL A 99 14.61 1.44 -15.79
CA VAL A 99 13.38 0.85 -15.25
C VAL A 99 13.29 1.14 -13.75
N PRO A 100 12.26 1.84 -13.27
CA PRO A 100 12.06 2.05 -11.83
C PRO A 100 11.90 0.72 -11.07
N ARG A 101 12.43 0.63 -9.85
CA ARG A 101 12.29 -0.55 -8.97
C ARG A 101 10.88 -0.73 -8.38
N TRP A 102 9.84 -0.61 -9.20
CA TRP A 102 8.44 -0.68 -8.75
C TRP A 102 8.01 -2.05 -8.22
N LYS A 103 8.79 -3.11 -8.48
CA LYS A 103 8.39 -4.49 -8.13
C LYS A 103 8.75 -4.87 -6.69
N ARG A 104 9.78 -4.28 -6.09
CA ARG A 104 10.25 -4.63 -4.74
C ARG A 104 10.86 -3.42 -4.06
N GLN A 105 10.26 -2.98 -2.96
CA GLN A 105 10.73 -1.86 -2.15
C GLN A 105 10.90 -2.33 -0.71
N PRO A 106 12.09 -2.20 -0.10
CA PRO A 106 12.24 -2.34 1.34
C PRO A 106 11.38 -1.32 2.06
N VAL A 107 10.55 -1.81 3.00
CA VAL A 107 9.64 -0.99 3.80
C VAL A 107 9.61 -1.46 5.26
N THR A 108 9.19 -0.56 6.13
CA THR A 108 8.81 -0.87 7.50
C THR A 108 7.29 -0.78 7.62
N ILE A 109 6.66 -1.73 8.31
CA ILE A 109 5.23 -1.75 8.62
C ILE A 109 5.07 -1.48 10.11
N GLU A 110 4.19 -0.55 10.46
CA GLU A 110 3.87 -0.16 11.83
C GLU A 110 2.36 -0.13 12.04
N PRO A 111 1.84 -0.45 13.25
CA PRO A 111 0.42 -0.26 13.56
C PRO A 111 -0.02 1.20 13.41
N ALA A 112 -1.25 1.43 12.95
CA ALA A 112 -1.84 2.76 12.84
C ALA A 112 -3.22 2.82 13.52
N ASP A 113 -3.52 3.93 14.19
CA ASP A 113 -4.75 4.10 15.00
C ASP A 113 -6.03 4.38 14.17
N GLY A 114 -5.94 4.42 12.84
CA GLY A 114 -7.09 4.71 11.96
C GLY A 114 -6.71 4.89 10.48
N PRO A 115 -7.69 5.12 9.59
CA PRO A 115 -7.46 5.32 8.15
C PRO A 115 -6.48 6.45 7.91
N GLY A 116 -5.64 6.28 6.88
CA GLY A 116 -4.75 7.33 6.43
C GLY A 116 -5.52 8.61 6.14
N PRO A 117 -4.83 9.76 6.13
CA PRO A 117 -5.49 11.02 5.79
C PRO A 117 -6.23 10.83 4.46
N GLU A 118 -7.54 11.08 4.46
CA GLU A 118 -8.33 11.03 3.22
C GLU A 118 -7.58 11.82 2.16
N PRO A 119 -7.46 11.29 0.92
CA PRO A 119 -6.78 12.02 -0.14
C PRO A 119 -7.48 13.35 -0.29
N SER A 120 -6.83 14.43 0.19
CA SER A 120 -7.47 15.74 0.30
C SER A 120 -8.15 16.06 -1.02
N SER A 121 -9.45 16.29 -0.99
CA SER A 121 -10.24 16.74 -2.12
C SER A 121 -9.77 18.14 -2.53
N ARG A 122 -8.59 18.23 -3.15
CA ARG A 122 -8.10 19.44 -3.81
C ARG A 122 -8.60 19.45 -5.26
N ALA A 123 -9.93 19.56 -5.38
CA ALA A 123 -10.56 20.22 -6.50
C ALA A 123 -11.32 21.42 -5.91
N SER A 124 -10.59 22.47 -5.56
CA SER A 124 -10.62 23.69 -6.36
C SER A 124 -12.05 24.22 -6.53
N GLN A 125 -12.57 24.83 -5.46
CA GLN A 125 -13.33 26.06 -5.61
C GLN A 125 -12.47 27.02 -6.44
N ARG A 126 -12.78 27.16 -7.72
CA ARG A 126 -12.46 28.34 -8.50
C ARG A 126 -13.80 28.96 -8.83
N GLY A 127 -14.04 30.13 -8.22
CA GLY A 127 -15.00 31.09 -8.76
C GLY A 127 -14.49 31.73 -10.04
#